data_AF-A0A7C3R161-F1
#
_entry.id   AF-A0A7C3R161-F1
#
_cell.length_a   1.000
_cell.length_b   1.000
_cell.length_c   1.000
_cell.angle_alpha   90.00
_cell.angle_beta   90.00
_cell.angle_gamma   90.00
#
_symmetry.space_group_name_H-M   'P 1'
#
loop_
_entity.id
_entity.type
_entity.pdbx_description
1 polymer ?
#
loop_
_entity_poly.entity_id
_entity_poly.type
_entity_poly.pdbx_seq_one_letter_code
_entity_poly.pdbx_strand_id
1 'polypeptide(L)'
;MKKNIICAILICITAFLYCENASVVMVGSKVVLESDVRAKMKEENKNYEEALRDAVIEKMLLFQAEKEGIVVTSEELNSEIERIKKRFPDEASFYTALEKDNTPYAVFVKTIEEKLKVRNLVKKNVVDKIEITTPEIA
;
A
#
# COMPACT_ATOMS: atom_id res chain seq x y z
N MET A 1 -19.92 -20.42 -44.19
CA MET A 1 -18.69 -19.58 -44.14
C MET A 1 -18.80 -18.31 -43.28
N LYS A 2 -20.00 -17.76 -42.98
CA LYS A 2 -20.15 -16.57 -42.13
C LYS A 2 -19.95 -16.82 -40.61
N LYS A 3 -20.18 -18.05 -40.13
CA LYS A 3 -20.08 -18.40 -38.70
C LYS A 3 -18.63 -18.44 -38.17
N ASN A 4 -17.68 -18.80 -39.03
CA ASN A 4 -16.26 -18.90 -38.65
C ASN A 4 -15.55 -17.53 -38.62
N ILE A 5 -16.09 -16.53 -39.35
CA ILE A 5 -15.58 -15.14 -39.33
C ILE A 5 -15.96 -14.44 -38.02
N ILE A 6 -17.13 -14.75 -37.46
CA ILE A 6 -17.59 -14.17 -36.18
C ILE A 6 -16.73 -14.65 -35.00
N CYS A 7 -16.31 -15.92 -34.98
CA CYS A 7 -15.43 -16.44 -33.93
C CYS A 7 -14.02 -15.83 -33.96
N ALA A 8 -13.48 -15.52 -35.14
CA ALA A 8 -12.14 -14.93 -35.26
C ALA A 8 -12.10 -13.48 -34.73
N ILE A 9 -13.17 -12.71 -34.93
CA ILE A 9 -13.27 -11.33 -34.42
C ILE A 9 -13.37 -11.30 -32.89
N LEU A 10 -14.08 -12.26 -32.29
CA LEU A 10 -14.23 -12.35 -30.82
C LEU A 10 -12.90 -12.67 -30.11
N ILE A 11 -12.03 -13.48 -30.74
CA ILE A 11 -10.71 -13.85 -30.19
C ILE A 11 -9.70 -12.69 -30.29
N CYS A 12 -9.82 -11.82 -31.29
CA CYS A 12 -8.96 -10.63 -31.39
C CYS A 12 -9.26 -9.55 -30.34
N ILE A 13 -10.51 -9.43 -29.89
CA ILE A 13 -10.88 -8.43 -28.87
C ILE A 13 -10.33 -8.83 -27.49
N THR A 14 -10.20 -10.12 -27.19
CA THR A 14 -9.68 -10.59 -25.90
C THR A 14 -8.18 -10.34 -25.69
N ALA A 15 -7.41 -10.08 -26.76
CA ALA A 15 -5.98 -9.79 -26.65
C ALA A 15 -5.68 -8.34 -26.23
N PHE A 16 -6.63 -7.41 -26.38
CA PHE A 16 -6.45 -6.00 -26.00
C PHE A 16 -6.78 -5.71 -24.52
N LEU A 17 -7.17 -6.72 -23.74
CA LEU A 17 -7.44 -6.59 -22.30
C LEU A 17 -6.26 -7.02 -21.41
N TYR A 18 -5.05 -7.11 -21.97
CA TYR A 18 -3.84 -7.25 -21.15
C TYR A 18 -3.52 -5.90 -20.48
N CYS A 19 -4.10 -5.70 -19.29
CA CYS A 19 -3.69 -4.65 -18.37
C CYS A 19 -2.34 -5.04 -17.77
N GLU A 20 -1.27 -4.82 -18.52
CA GLU A 20 0.09 -5.08 -18.03
C GLU A 20 0.53 -3.87 -17.18
N ASN A 21 0.48 -4.02 -15.86
CA ASN A 21 0.99 -3.00 -14.94
C ASN A 21 2.52 -2.99 -14.99
N ALA A 22 3.07 -1.99 -15.68
CA ALA A 22 4.51 -1.85 -15.85
C ALA A 22 5.24 -1.57 -14.52
N SER A 23 6.38 -2.23 -14.32
CA SER A 23 7.32 -1.88 -13.24
C SER A 23 8.08 -0.61 -13.62
N VAL A 24 8.06 0.40 -12.75
CA VAL A 24 8.75 1.67 -12.99
C VAL A 24 10.13 1.67 -12.34
N VAL A 25 10.22 1.21 -11.08
CA VAL A 25 11.45 1.20 -10.29
C VAL A 25 11.51 -0.04 -9.38
N MET A 26 12.72 -0.53 -9.13
CA MET A 26 13.01 -1.58 -8.14
C MET A 26 13.77 -1.00 -6.94
N VAL A 27 13.36 -1.38 -5.74
CA VAL A 27 13.98 -1.00 -4.47
C VAL A 27 14.31 -2.26 -3.68
N GLY A 28 15.56 -2.71 -3.76
CA GLY A 28 15.96 -4.00 -3.19
C GLY A 28 15.14 -5.14 -3.80
N SER A 29 14.34 -5.84 -2.98
CA SER A 29 13.40 -6.88 -3.43
C SER A 29 11.97 -6.38 -3.69
N LYS A 30 11.70 -5.08 -3.53
CA LYS A 30 10.37 -4.48 -3.70
C LYS A 30 10.26 -3.79 -5.06
N VAL A 31 9.09 -3.93 -5.71
CA VAL A 31 8.79 -3.29 -6.99
C VAL A 31 7.85 -2.10 -6.74
N VAL A 32 8.08 -1.00 -7.44
CA VAL A 32 7.12 0.11 -7.59
C VAL A 32 6.47 -0.02 -8.96
N LEU A 33 5.16 -0.18 -8.98
CA LEU A 33 4.38 -0.30 -10.22
C LEU A 33 3.82 1.05 -10.65
N GLU A 34 3.55 1.18 -11.95
CA GLU A 34 2.89 2.37 -12.53
C GLU A 34 1.52 2.62 -11.88
N SER A 35 0.81 1.55 -11.53
CA SER A 35 -0.46 1.62 -10.79
C SER A 35 -0.31 2.27 -9.41
N ASP A 36 0.80 2.01 -8.71
CA ASP A 36 1.06 2.53 -7.36
C ASP A 36 1.29 4.05 -7.42
N VAL A 37 2.09 4.49 -8.41
CA VAL A 37 2.36 5.91 -8.64
C VAL A 37 1.06 6.65 -8.98
N ARG A 38 0.25 6.09 -9.89
CA ARG A 38 -1.03 6.69 -10.27
C ARG A 38 -2.04 6.71 -9.14
N ALA A 39 -2.06 5.70 -8.28
CA ALA A 39 -2.92 5.68 -7.09
C ALA A 39 -2.53 6.84 -6.16
N LYS A 40 -1.25 7.00 -5.84
CA LYS A 40 -0.74 8.12 -5.05
C LYS A 40 -1.04 9.49 -5.65
N MET A 41 -0.88 9.65 -6.96
CA MET A 41 -1.25 10.89 -7.64
C MET A 41 -2.71 11.27 -7.38
N LYS A 42 -3.62 10.29 -7.43
CA LYS A 42 -5.06 10.51 -7.21
C LYS A 42 -5.40 10.73 -5.73
N GLU A 43 -4.83 9.94 -4.84
CA GLU A 43 -5.11 9.98 -3.40
C GLU A 43 -4.58 11.26 -2.75
N GLU A 44 -3.40 11.71 -3.17
CA GLU A 44 -2.68 12.81 -2.52
C GLU A 44 -2.65 14.09 -3.36
N ASN A 45 -3.29 14.08 -4.54
CA ASN A 45 -3.30 15.19 -5.51
C ASN A 45 -1.89 15.69 -5.86
N LYS A 46 -0.97 14.76 -6.10
CA LYS A 46 0.46 15.02 -6.38
C LYS A 46 0.77 14.89 -7.86
N ASN A 47 1.82 15.57 -8.31
CA ASN A 47 2.39 15.33 -9.62
C ASN A 47 3.08 13.95 -9.67
N TYR A 48 3.38 13.47 -10.87
CA TYR A 48 3.94 12.14 -11.07
C TYR A 48 5.29 11.95 -10.36
N GLU A 49 6.18 12.94 -10.40
CA GLU A 49 7.51 12.86 -9.81
C GLU A 49 7.43 12.75 -8.28
N GLU A 50 6.59 13.57 -7.64
CA GLU A 50 6.34 13.52 -6.21
C GLU A 50 5.71 12.18 -5.79
N ALA A 51 4.68 11.72 -6.52
CA ALA A 51 4.04 10.45 -6.25
C ALA A 51 5.00 9.26 -6.41
N LEU A 52 5.86 9.28 -7.45
CA LEU A 52 6.88 8.26 -7.68
C LEU A 52 7.92 8.27 -6.55
N ARG A 53 8.43 9.45 -6.19
CA ARG A 53 9.39 9.60 -5.09
C ARG A 53 8.82 9.04 -3.80
N ASP A 54 7.58 9.37 -3.48
CA ASP A 54 6.93 8.92 -2.24
C ASP A 54 6.68 7.40 -2.27
N ALA A 55 6.26 6.85 -3.41
CA ALA A 55 6.14 5.39 -3.59
C ALA A 55 7.49 4.69 -3.38
N VAL A 56 8.58 5.24 -3.94
CA VAL A 56 9.94 4.72 -3.78
C VAL A 56 10.36 4.77 -2.31
N ILE A 57 10.16 5.90 -1.62
CA ILE A 57 10.50 6.05 -0.21
C ILE A 57 9.75 5.04 0.66
N GLU A 58 8.45 4.84 0.42
CA GLU A 58 7.66 3.85 1.15
C GLU A 58 8.21 2.44 0.97
N LYS A 59 8.54 2.05 -0.27
CA LYS A 59 9.17 0.74 -0.53
C LYS A 59 10.56 0.63 0.10
N MET A 60 11.35 1.71 0.11
CA MET A 60 12.66 1.76 0.78
C MET A 60 12.53 1.53 2.28
N LEU A 61 11.60 2.22 2.94
CA LEU A 61 11.36 2.07 4.37
C LEU A 61 10.88 0.66 4.71
N LEU A 62 9.97 0.10 3.92
CA LEU A 62 9.48 -1.26 4.12
C LEU A 62 10.61 -2.29 3.94
N PHE A 63 11.42 -2.15 2.88
CA PHE A 63 12.59 -3.00 2.65
C PHE A 63 13.58 -2.93 3.83
N GLN A 64 13.84 -1.72 4.34
CA GLN A 64 14.71 -1.54 5.50
C GLN A 64 14.12 -2.17 6.77
N ALA A 65 12.81 -2.04 7.00
CA ALA A 65 12.13 -2.65 8.14
C ALA A 65 12.25 -4.19 8.11
N GLU A 66 12.06 -4.80 6.94
CA GLU A 66 12.23 -6.24 6.76
C GLU A 66 13.70 -6.67 6.95
N LYS A 67 14.64 -5.89 6.41
CA LYS A 67 16.08 -6.14 6.57
C LYS A 67 16.53 -6.06 8.03
N GLU A 68 15.97 -5.16 8.82
CA GLU A 68 16.23 -5.04 10.26
C GLU A 68 15.44 -6.04 11.12
N GLY A 69 14.63 -6.91 10.50
CA GLY A 69 13.83 -7.89 11.22
C GLY A 69 12.75 -7.28 12.09
N ILE A 70 12.17 -6.13 11.69
CA ILE A 70 11.03 -5.54 12.39
C ILE A 70 9.81 -6.45 12.23
N VAL A 71 9.33 -6.99 13.35
CA VAL A 71 8.15 -7.87 13.42
C VAL A 71 6.98 -7.09 14.02
N VAL A 72 5.78 -7.33 13.50
CA VAL A 72 4.51 -6.84 14.05
C VAL A 72 3.81 -8.00 14.73
N THR A 73 3.40 -7.80 15.97
CA THR A 73 2.67 -8.85 16.71
C THR A 73 1.23 -8.93 16.26
N SER A 74 0.59 -10.09 16.40
CA SER A 74 -0.83 -10.25 16.07
C SER A 74 -1.73 -9.33 16.90
N GLU A 75 -1.36 -9.07 18.16
CA GLU A 75 -2.09 -8.16 19.03
C GLU A 75 -2.00 -6.71 18.56
N GLU A 76 -0.80 -6.24 18.19
CA GLU A 76 -0.60 -4.91 17.61
C GLU A 76 -1.39 -4.73 16.31
N LEU A 77 -1.34 -5.73 15.42
CA LEU A 77 -2.06 -5.72 14.16
C LEU A 77 -3.58 -5.66 14.38
N ASN A 78 -4.12 -6.53 15.23
CA ASN A 78 -5.55 -6.57 15.52
C ASN A 78 -6.03 -5.29 16.21
N SER A 79 -5.24 -4.74 17.13
CA SER A 79 -5.53 -3.47 17.79
C SER A 79 -5.64 -2.32 16.78
N GLU A 80 -4.71 -2.25 15.82
CA GLU A 80 -4.75 -1.22 14.78
C GLU A 80 -5.95 -1.40 13.83
N ILE A 81 -6.28 -2.64 13.45
CA ILE A 81 -7.46 -2.94 12.62
C ILE A 81 -8.74 -2.52 13.35
N GLU A 82 -8.90 -2.89 14.62
CA GLU A 82 -10.08 -2.50 15.41
C GLU A 82 -10.15 -0.98 15.62
N ARG A 83 -9.01 -0.31 15.80
CA ARG A 83 -8.95 1.16 15.84
C ARG A 83 -9.43 1.79 14.54
N ILE A 84 -9.14 1.19 13.39
CA ILE A 84 -9.61 1.65 12.08
C ILE A 84 -11.11 1.37 11.93
N LYS A 85 -11.58 0.17 12.26
CA LYS A 85 -13.01 -0.20 12.20
C LYS A 85 -13.88 0.73 13.03
N LYS A 86 -13.42 1.16 14.22
CA LYS A 86 -14.12 2.14 15.08
C LYS A 86 -14.34 3.53 14.45
N ARG A 87 -13.67 3.84 13.34
CA ARG A 87 -13.89 5.08 12.58
C ARG A 87 -15.14 5.00 11.69
N PHE A 88 -15.68 3.80 11.49
CA PHE A 88 -16.89 3.57 10.74
C PHE A 88 -18.09 3.47 11.70
N PRO A 89 -19.30 3.84 11.23
CA PRO A 89 -20.51 3.73 12.05
C PRO A 89 -20.79 2.30 12.54
N ASP A 90 -20.46 1.32 11.70
CA ASP A 90 -20.67 -0.10 11.93
C ASP A 90 -19.73 -0.93 11.04
N GLU A 91 -19.68 -2.24 11.30
CA GLU A 91 -18.80 -3.17 10.60
C GLU A 91 -19.21 -3.41 9.13
N ALA A 92 -20.51 -3.37 8.80
CA ALA A 92 -20.97 -3.50 7.43
C ALA A 92 -20.55 -2.28 6.58
N SER A 93 -20.58 -1.08 7.15
CA SER A 93 -20.09 0.16 6.52
C SER A 93 -18.58 0.08 6.23
N PHE A 94 -17.79 -0.55 7.11
CA PHE A 94 -16.37 -0.79 6.89
C PHE A 94 -16.13 -1.73 5.70
N TYR A 95 -16.81 -2.88 5.65
CA TYR A 95 -16.67 -3.81 4.53
C TYR A 95 -17.16 -3.22 3.20
N THR A 96 -18.25 -2.45 3.24
CA THR A 96 -18.76 -1.73 2.06
C THR A 96 -17.73 -0.74 1.51
N ALA A 97 -16.98 -0.05 2.39
CA ALA A 97 -15.91 0.84 1.96
C ALA A 97 -14.76 0.08 1.28
N LEU A 98 -14.35 -1.06 1.84
CA LEU A 98 -13.34 -1.93 1.21
C LEU A 98 -13.77 -2.43 -0.16
N GLU A 99 -15.04 -2.83 -0.32
CA GLU A 99 -15.60 -3.27 -1.60
C GLU A 99 -15.63 -2.14 -2.64
N LYS A 100 -16.04 -0.93 -2.22
CA LYS A 100 -16.05 0.25 -3.09
C LYS A 100 -14.66 0.57 -3.63
N ASP A 101 -13.63 0.36 -2.80
CA ASP A 101 -12.24 0.58 -3.16
C ASP A 101 -11.59 -0.66 -3.82
N ASN A 102 -12.38 -1.70 -4.13
CA ASN A 102 -11.94 -2.98 -4.71
C ASN A 102 -10.77 -3.61 -3.93
N THR A 103 -10.75 -3.45 -2.62
CA THR A 103 -9.66 -3.90 -1.74
C THR A 103 -10.12 -5.12 -0.93
N PRO A 104 -9.64 -6.33 -1.25
CA PRO A 104 -9.93 -7.51 -0.44
C PRO A 104 -9.43 -7.34 1.00
N TYR A 105 -10.16 -7.88 1.97
CA TYR A 105 -9.79 -7.77 3.39
C TYR A 105 -8.36 -8.26 3.68
N ALA A 106 -7.92 -9.35 3.03
CA ALA A 106 -6.55 -9.85 3.18
C ALA A 106 -5.49 -8.85 2.70
N VAL A 107 -5.77 -8.12 1.61
CA VAL A 107 -4.88 -7.06 1.10
C VAL A 107 -4.87 -5.89 2.09
N PHE A 108 -6.03 -5.50 2.61
CA PHE A 108 -6.13 -4.48 3.65
C PHE A 108 -5.28 -4.84 4.89
N VAL A 109 -5.45 -6.05 5.45
CA VAL A 109 -4.69 -6.50 6.63
C VAL A 109 -3.19 -6.45 6.37
N LYS A 110 -2.74 -6.94 5.21
CA LYS A 110 -1.33 -6.87 4.81
C LYS A 110 -0.81 -5.44 4.73
N THR A 111 -1.59 -4.53 4.15
CA THR A 111 -1.24 -3.10 4.08
C THR A 111 -1.11 -2.48 5.48
N ILE A 112 -1.97 -2.85 6.43
CA ILE A 112 -1.84 -2.40 7.83
C ILE A 112 -0.58 -2.95 8.48
N GLU A 113 -0.27 -4.23 8.27
CA GLU A 113 0.97 -4.85 8.77
C GLU A 113 2.21 -4.13 8.23
N GLU A 114 2.27 -3.86 6.92
CA GLU A 114 3.38 -3.14 6.29
C GLU A 114 3.54 -1.73 6.87
N LYS A 115 2.43 -1.01 7.08
CA LYS A 115 2.42 0.31 7.73
C LYS A 115 2.94 0.25 9.17
N LEU A 116 2.59 -0.78 9.93
CA LEU A 116 3.08 -0.98 11.30
C LEU A 116 4.58 -1.29 11.31
N LYS A 117 5.10 -2.10 10.38
CA LYS A 117 6.55 -2.34 10.25
C LYS A 117 7.32 -1.06 10.02
N VAL A 118 6.87 -0.21 9.10
CA VAL A 118 7.51 1.09 8.83
C VAL A 118 7.43 2.01 10.05
N ARG A 119 6.27 2.08 10.72
CA ARG A 119 6.09 2.85 11.95
C ARG A 119 7.08 2.42 13.03
N ASN A 120 7.23 1.11 13.25
CA ASN A 120 8.13 0.55 14.25
C ASN A 120 9.59 0.76 13.91
N LEU A 121 9.95 0.71 12.62
CA LEU A 121 11.29 1.10 12.15
C LEU A 121 11.59 2.56 12.50
N VAL A 122 10.67 3.48 12.21
CA VAL A 122 10.84 4.91 12.50
C VAL A 122 10.91 5.15 14.00
N LYS A 123 10.05 4.51 14.79
CA LYS A 123 10.09 4.61 16.25
C LYS A 123 11.46 4.24 16.80
N LYS A 124 11.97 3.06 16.42
CA LYS A 124 13.28 2.55 16.84
C LYS A 124 14.44 3.45 16.42
N ASN A 125 14.40 3.95 15.19
CA ASN A 125 15.56 4.64 14.61
C ASN A 125 15.57 6.15 14.78
N VAL A 126 14.42 6.75 15.09
CA VAL A 126 14.25 8.20 15.26
C VAL A 126 13.75 8.49 16.66
N VAL A 127 12.53 8.07 17.00
CA VAL A 127 11.85 8.47 18.24
C VAL A 127 12.61 8.04 19.49
N ASP A 128 13.03 6.78 19.54
CA ASP A 128 13.71 6.21 20.70
C ASP A 128 15.14 6.78 20.90
N LYS A 129 15.65 7.56 19.93
CA LYS A 129 16.97 8.21 20.00
C LYS A 129 16.88 9.70 20.33
N ILE A 130 15.68 10.25 20.52
CA ILE A 130 15.50 11.66 20.90
C ILE A 130 15.79 11.79 22.40
N GLU A 131 16.82 12.56 22.73
CA GLU A 131 17.12 12.97 24.11
C GLU A 131 16.54 14.37 24.34
N ILE A 132 15.65 14.52 25.32
CA ILE A 132 15.07 15.82 25.70
C ILE A 132 15.71 16.26 27.01
N THR A 133 16.32 17.43 27.04
CA THR A 133 16.93 17.95 28.26
C THR A 133 15.94 18.80 29.07
N THR A 134 15.99 18.71 30.40
CA THR A 134 15.08 19.43 31.30
C THR A 134 15.00 20.95 31.08
N PRO A 135 16.09 21.68 30.71
CA PRO A 135 16.02 23.10 30.40
C PRO A 135 15.18 23.45 29.17
N GLU A 136 14.97 22.52 28.22
CA GLU A 136 14.21 22.78 26.99
C GLU A 136 12.69 22.72 27.18
N ILE A 137 12.22 22.22 28.33
CA ILE A 137 10.79 22.05 28.65
C ILE A 137 10.29 23.20 29.56
N ALA A 138 11.19 24.08 30.01
CA ALA A 138 10.91 25.16 30.97
C ALA A 138 10.40 26.45 30.31
#